data_AF-A0A0J1FYE2-F1
#
_entry.id   AF-A0A0J1FYE2-F1
#
_cell.length_a   1.000
_cell.length_b   1.000
_cell.length_c   1.000
_cell.angle_alpha   90.00
_cell.angle_beta   90.00
_cell.angle_gamma   90.00
#
_symmetry.space_group_name_H-M   'P 1'
#
loop_
_entity.id
_entity.type
_entity.pdbx_description
1 polymer ?
#
loop_
_entity_poly.entity_id
_entity_poly.type
_entity_poly.pdbx_seq_one_letter_code
_entity_poly.pdbx_strand_id
1 'polypeptide(L)'
;MFEQTINPIDTCGCGDTGYLTTRKIPIDLAHGVGYIENVPVYHCRSNSCSEFALPPEVSRRLEDIAEQMEADHSTQVVYTWRTTQEESAPPLQKAYQQTQVESFTLQFIGREYTDARVAFVVPGQAVFFQSTLEDSEYFLLRYDAKPSSEGIWFDFLKFYYDEQPDLTYEAFSAWSEEGYLKELGSITLDEVEDTLQDEFGELT
;
A
#
# COMPACT_ATOMS: atom_id res chain seq x y z
N MET A 1 -8.94 3.83 -6.62
CA MET A 1 -10.13 3.34 -7.33
C MET A 1 -10.25 1.85 -7.04
N PHE A 2 -11.42 1.34 -6.66
CA PHE A 2 -11.61 -0.06 -6.28
C PHE A 2 -11.75 -0.94 -7.54
N GLU A 3 -10.83 -1.89 -7.76
CA GLU A 3 -10.94 -2.95 -8.78
C GLU A 3 -11.35 -4.30 -8.14
N GLN A 4 -12.42 -4.31 -7.36
CA GLN A 4 -13.12 -5.56 -7.00
C GLN A 4 -14.56 -5.43 -7.47
N THR A 5 -14.76 -5.68 -8.77
CA THR A 5 -16.05 -5.52 -9.42
C THR A 5 -16.92 -6.73 -9.12
N ILE A 6 -17.67 -6.70 -8.01
CA ILE A 6 -18.75 -7.67 -7.78
C ILE A 6 -19.82 -7.43 -8.85
N ASN A 7 -20.16 -8.47 -9.61
CA ASN A 7 -21.23 -8.36 -10.58
C ASN A 7 -22.57 -8.11 -9.87
N PRO A 8 -23.41 -7.19 -10.35
CA PRO A 8 -24.69 -6.88 -9.68
C PRO A 8 -25.70 -8.03 -9.75
N ILE A 9 -25.45 -9.03 -10.59
CA ILE A 9 -26.32 -10.18 -10.85
C ILE A 9 -25.46 -11.44 -10.93
N ASP A 10 -25.85 -12.47 -10.21
CA ASP A 10 -25.25 -13.81 -10.25
C ASP A 10 -26.32 -14.86 -9.87
N THR A 11 -25.93 -15.99 -9.30
CA THR A 11 -26.79 -17.10 -8.90
C THR A 11 -27.15 -16.97 -7.42
N CYS A 12 -28.44 -17.09 -7.09
CA CYS A 12 -28.94 -17.20 -5.73
C CYS A 12 -28.64 -18.60 -5.16
N GLY A 13 -28.71 -18.78 -3.84
CA GLY A 13 -28.50 -20.09 -3.21
C GLY A 13 -29.41 -21.22 -3.75
N CYS A 14 -30.60 -20.87 -4.25
CA CYS A 14 -31.55 -21.81 -4.83
C CYS A 14 -31.32 -22.15 -6.32
N GLY A 15 -30.28 -21.59 -6.95
CA GLY A 15 -29.97 -21.79 -8.37
C GLY A 15 -30.65 -20.83 -9.35
N ASP A 16 -31.55 -19.96 -8.87
CA ASP A 16 -32.17 -18.90 -9.68
C ASP A 16 -31.27 -17.67 -9.82
N THR A 17 -31.66 -16.71 -10.66
CA THR A 17 -30.98 -15.40 -10.75
C THR A 17 -31.06 -14.63 -9.43
N GLY A 18 -29.91 -14.40 -8.81
CA GLY A 18 -29.72 -13.60 -7.61
C GLY A 18 -29.28 -12.17 -7.93
N TYR A 19 -29.81 -11.22 -7.17
CA TYR A 19 -29.44 -9.81 -7.23
C TYR A 19 -28.65 -9.45 -5.98
N LEU A 20 -27.65 -8.58 -6.14
CA LEU A 20 -26.84 -8.13 -5.02
C LEU A 20 -27.70 -7.29 -4.04
N THR A 21 -27.79 -7.76 -2.80
CA THR A 21 -28.54 -7.15 -1.69
C THR A 21 -27.70 -7.22 -0.41
N THR A 22 -28.21 -6.72 0.72
CA THR A 22 -27.51 -6.80 2.00
C THR A 22 -28.30 -7.59 3.04
N ARG A 23 -27.60 -8.34 3.91
CA ARG A 23 -28.21 -9.15 4.97
C ARG A 23 -27.38 -9.14 6.24
N LYS A 24 -28.03 -9.44 7.37
CA LYS A 24 -27.38 -9.76 8.64
C LYS A 24 -27.03 -11.23 8.68
N ILE A 25 -25.76 -11.57 8.87
CA ILE A 25 -25.26 -12.95 8.90
C ILE A 25 -24.75 -13.28 10.31
N PRO A 26 -25.18 -14.39 10.92
CA PRO A 26 -24.59 -14.88 12.16
C PRO A 26 -23.24 -15.53 11.88
N ILE A 27 -22.29 -15.37 12.81
CA ILE A 27 -20.97 -15.99 12.74
C ILE A 27 -20.62 -16.64 14.08
N ASP A 28 -20.01 -17.81 14.03
CA ASP A 28 -19.55 -18.52 15.22
C ASP A 28 -18.20 -17.94 15.64
N LEU A 29 -18.10 -17.50 16.90
CA LEU A 29 -16.88 -16.96 17.51
C LEU A 29 -16.54 -17.78 18.77
N ALA A 30 -15.28 -17.76 19.19
CA ALA A 30 -14.82 -18.44 20.40
C ALA A 30 -15.60 -18.04 21.67
N HIS A 31 -16.10 -16.80 21.74
CA HIS A 31 -16.89 -16.27 22.86
C HIS A 31 -18.41 -16.33 22.67
N GLY A 32 -18.90 -17.01 21.62
CA GLY A 32 -20.33 -17.19 21.34
C GLY A 32 -20.72 -16.81 19.92
N VAL A 33 -22.01 -16.51 19.70
CA VAL A 33 -22.51 -16.13 18.36
C VAL A 33 -22.39 -14.63 18.16
N GLY A 34 -21.67 -14.22 17.12
CA GLY A 34 -21.58 -12.86 16.63
C GLY A 34 -22.53 -12.58 15.47
N TYR A 35 -22.71 -11.30 15.12
CA TYR A 35 -23.48 -10.90 13.94
C TYR A 35 -22.77 -9.83 13.13
N ILE A 36 -22.76 -10.02 11.81
CA ILE A 36 -22.23 -9.06 10.84
C ILE A 36 -23.42 -8.46 10.08
N GLU A 37 -23.59 -7.15 10.16
CA GLU A 37 -24.67 -6.41 9.49
C GLU A 37 -24.25 -5.94 8.09
N ASN A 38 -25.22 -5.68 7.20
CA ASN A 38 -24.97 -5.17 5.84
C ASN A 38 -24.07 -6.03 4.94
N VAL A 39 -24.03 -7.34 5.12
CA VAL A 39 -23.22 -8.24 4.28
C VAL A 39 -23.81 -8.34 2.87
N PRO A 40 -23.03 -8.07 1.80
CA PRO A 40 -23.49 -8.23 0.43
C PRO A 40 -23.74 -9.70 0.08
N VAL A 41 -24.94 -10.03 -0.38
CA VAL A 41 -25.34 -11.39 -0.76
C VAL A 41 -26.15 -11.37 -2.05
N TYR A 42 -26.07 -12.45 -2.82
CA TYR A 42 -26.99 -12.70 -3.92
C TYR A 42 -28.28 -13.33 -3.38
N HIS A 43 -29.38 -12.62 -3.56
CA HIS A 43 -30.72 -13.04 -3.15
C HIS A 43 -31.69 -12.91 -4.34
N CYS A 44 -32.54 -13.90 -4.55
CA CYS A 44 -33.52 -13.85 -5.64
C CYS A 44 -34.73 -12.99 -5.23
N ARG A 45 -35.45 -12.46 -6.21
CA ARG A 45 -36.64 -11.60 -5.96
C ARG A 45 -37.84 -12.31 -5.33
N SER A 46 -37.75 -13.62 -5.09
CA SER A 46 -38.83 -14.39 -4.49
C SER A 46 -38.85 -14.24 -2.98
N ASN A 47 -39.96 -13.75 -2.43
CA ASN A 47 -40.19 -13.68 -0.98
C ASN A 47 -40.25 -15.06 -0.32
N SER A 48 -40.39 -16.14 -1.10
CA SER A 48 -40.42 -17.52 -0.58
C SER A 48 -39.04 -18.17 -0.50
N CYS A 49 -38.00 -17.55 -1.05
CA CYS A 49 -36.65 -18.08 -1.02
C CYS A 49 -35.87 -17.43 0.12
N SER A 50 -35.54 -18.23 1.15
CA SER A 50 -34.69 -17.79 2.26
C SER A 50 -33.20 -17.94 1.96
N GLU A 51 -32.86 -18.70 0.92
CA GLU A 51 -31.48 -19.02 0.52
C GLU A 51 -30.79 -17.82 -0.10
N PHE A 52 -29.48 -17.75 0.07
CA PHE A 52 -28.62 -16.71 -0.49
C PHE A 52 -27.28 -17.32 -0.86
N ALA A 53 -26.59 -16.71 -1.81
CA ALA A 53 -25.20 -17.05 -2.11
C ALA A 53 -24.30 -15.88 -1.71
N LEU A 54 -23.13 -16.20 -1.17
CA LEU A 54 -22.09 -15.23 -0.87
C LEU A 54 -21.18 -15.08 -2.08
N PRO A 55 -20.94 -13.85 -2.57
CA PRO A 55 -19.85 -13.63 -3.51
C PRO A 55 -18.53 -14.14 -2.92
N PRO A 56 -17.63 -14.77 -3.71
CA PRO A 56 -16.37 -15.29 -3.20
C PRO A 56 -15.52 -14.26 -2.44
N GLU A 57 -15.53 -13.01 -2.89
CA GLU A 57 -14.82 -11.89 -2.27
C GLU A 57 -15.40 -11.54 -0.89
N VAL A 58 -16.73 -11.60 -0.76
CA VAL A 58 -17.42 -11.36 0.51
C VAL A 58 -17.13 -12.50 1.48
N SER A 59 -17.18 -13.75 1.04
CA SER A 59 -16.90 -14.92 1.89
C SER A 59 -15.52 -14.83 2.53
N ARG A 60 -14.48 -14.49 1.75
CA ARG A 60 -13.12 -14.29 2.26
C ARG A 60 -13.05 -13.16 3.28
N ARG A 61 -13.76 -12.04 3.03
CA ARG A 61 -13.78 -10.91 3.97
C ARG A 61 -14.49 -11.25 5.28
N LEU A 62 -15.50 -12.13 5.26
CA LEU A 62 -16.20 -12.51 6.49
C LEU A 62 -15.28 -13.26 7.46
N GLU A 63 -14.34 -14.06 6.97
CA GLU A 63 -13.31 -14.73 7.78
C GLU A 63 -12.43 -13.69 8.48
N ASP A 64 -11.90 -12.71 7.74
CA ASP A 64 -11.11 -11.60 8.31
C ASP A 64 -11.90 -10.81 9.37
N ILE A 65 -13.20 -10.56 9.15
CA ILE A 65 -14.07 -9.86 10.10
C ILE A 65 -14.27 -10.72 11.36
N ALA A 66 -14.42 -12.04 11.22
CA ALA A 66 -14.56 -12.96 12.33
C ALA A 66 -13.35 -12.87 13.27
N GLU A 67 -12.15 -12.96 12.71
CA GLU A 67 -10.89 -12.87 13.47
C GLU A 67 -10.77 -11.52 14.20
N GLN A 68 -11.14 -10.41 13.55
CA GLN A 68 -11.20 -9.09 14.19
C GLN A 68 -12.19 -9.05 15.34
N MET A 69 -13.38 -9.65 15.17
CA MET A 69 -14.39 -9.74 16.23
C MET A 69 -13.93 -10.60 17.41
N GLU A 70 -13.15 -11.65 17.16
CA GLU A 70 -12.54 -12.46 18.22
C GLU A 70 -11.48 -11.68 18.99
N ALA A 71 -10.57 -11.00 18.28
CA ALA A 71 -9.51 -10.21 18.89
C ALA A 71 -10.04 -9.08 19.79
N ASP A 72 -11.10 -8.39 19.34
CA ASP A 72 -11.70 -7.26 20.05
C ASP A 72 -12.86 -7.67 20.98
N HIS A 73 -13.13 -8.97 21.13
CA HIS A 73 -14.28 -9.53 21.88
C HIS A 73 -15.63 -8.90 21.49
N SER A 74 -15.78 -8.52 20.22
CA SER A 74 -16.99 -7.90 19.70
C SER A 74 -18.04 -8.95 19.33
N THR A 75 -19.31 -8.62 19.51
CA THR A 75 -20.45 -9.50 19.16
C THR A 75 -21.28 -8.95 18.00
N GLN A 76 -21.04 -7.70 17.60
CA GLN A 76 -21.71 -7.05 16.48
C GLN A 76 -20.72 -6.18 15.70
N VAL A 77 -20.79 -6.25 14.37
CA VAL A 77 -19.99 -5.41 13.47
C VAL A 77 -20.76 -5.16 12.18
N VAL A 78 -20.45 -4.06 11.49
CA VAL A 78 -20.99 -3.77 10.17
C VAL A 78 -19.99 -4.25 9.12
N TYR A 79 -20.49 -4.93 8.08
CA TYR A 79 -19.67 -5.37 6.96
C TYR A 79 -18.99 -4.16 6.33
N THR A 80 -17.67 -4.21 6.35
CA THR A 80 -16.81 -3.29 5.63
C THR A 80 -16.08 -4.09 4.57
N TRP A 81 -16.06 -3.59 3.34
CA TRP A 81 -15.14 -4.09 2.33
C TRP A 81 -13.73 -4.08 2.91
N ARG A 82 -12.83 -4.93 2.37
CA ARG A 82 -11.40 -4.66 2.47
C ARG A 82 -11.20 -3.27 1.86
N THR A 83 -11.29 -2.24 2.69
CA THR A 83 -10.42 -1.10 2.52
C THR A 83 -9.05 -1.72 2.51
N THR A 84 -8.17 -1.28 1.64
CA THR A 84 -6.75 -1.56 1.75
C THR A 84 -6.23 -0.85 3.00
N GLN A 85 -6.80 -1.12 4.18
CA GLN A 85 -6.08 -1.27 5.42
C GLN A 85 -5.37 -2.61 5.22
N GLU A 86 -4.24 -2.65 4.53
CA GLU A 86 -2.95 -2.45 5.20
C GLU A 86 -3.08 -3.01 6.61
N GLU A 87 -2.65 -4.27 6.78
CA GLU A 87 -2.17 -4.79 8.05
C GLU A 87 -1.29 -3.70 8.65
N SER A 88 -1.93 -2.89 9.46
CA SER A 88 -1.35 -1.68 9.98
C SER A 88 -0.93 -2.10 11.36
N ALA A 89 0.37 -2.32 11.47
CA ALA A 89 1.09 -2.07 12.70
C ALA A 89 0.34 -0.97 13.51
N PRO A 90 0.04 -1.19 14.81
CA PRO A 90 -0.81 -0.30 15.61
C PRO A 90 -0.53 1.18 15.33
N PRO A 91 -1.50 2.10 15.45
CA PRO A 91 -1.35 3.51 15.03
C PRO A 91 -0.05 4.18 15.51
N LEU A 92 0.46 3.76 16.67
CA LEU A 92 1.74 4.17 17.23
C LEU A 92 2.95 3.61 16.47
N GLN A 93 2.93 2.36 16.04
CA GLN A 93 3.99 1.72 15.26
C GLN A 93 4.06 2.27 13.84
N LYS A 94 2.92 2.56 13.19
CA LYS A 94 2.89 3.31 11.93
C LYS A 94 3.43 4.73 12.07
N ALA A 95 3.01 5.46 13.11
CA ALA A 95 3.54 6.80 13.38
C ALA A 95 5.04 6.77 13.68
N TYR A 96 5.51 5.75 14.39
CA TYR A 96 6.93 5.55 14.70
C TYR A 96 7.75 5.23 13.45
N GLN A 97 7.27 4.32 12.60
CA GLN A 97 7.93 3.97 11.34
C GLN A 97 7.97 5.19 10.39
N GLN A 98 6.87 5.94 10.29
CA GLN A 98 6.84 7.19 9.53
C GLN A 98 7.87 8.20 10.06
N THR A 99 7.94 8.36 11.38
CA THR A 99 8.93 9.25 12.03
C THR A 99 10.37 8.79 11.76
N GLN A 100 10.61 7.47 11.73
CA GLN A 100 11.91 6.89 11.39
C GLN A 100 12.29 7.21 9.94
N VAL A 101 11.38 7.00 8.99
CA VAL A 101 11.63 7.28 7.56
C VAL A 101 11.84 8.78 7.32
N GLU A 102 11.04 9.64 7.96
CA GLU A 102 11.22 11.10 7.90
C GLU A 102 12.59 11.53 8.45
N SER A 103 12.96 11.05 9.64
CA SER A 103 14.27 11.36 10.23
C SER A 103 15.42 10.83 9.39
N PHE A 104 15.26 9.63 8.84
CA PHE A 104 16.25 8.98 7.97
C PHE A 104 16.45 9.76 6.68
N THR A 105 15.39 10.15 5.97
CA THR A 105 15.49 10.90 4.72
C THR A 105 16.09 12.29 4.93
N LEU A 106 15.72 12.97 6.02
CA LEU A 106 16.26 14.30 6.36
C LEU A 106 17.78 14.33 6.56
N GLN A 107 18.40 13.22 6.95
CA GLN A 107 19.85 13.15 7.16
C GLN A 107 20.66 13.34 5.86
N PHE A 108 20.02 13.20 4.70
CA PHE A 108 20.63 13.33 3.38
C PHE A 108 20.73 14.78 2.90
N ILE A 109 20.08 15.73 3.58
CA ILE A 109 20.12 17.14 3.19
C ILE A 109 21.58 17.63 3.16
N GLY A 110 22.01 18.09 1.99
CA GLY A 110 23.34 18.64 1.78
C GLY A 110 24.46 17.61 1.76
N ARG A 111 24.16 16.32 1.61
CA ARG A 111 25.18 15.28 1.41
C ARG A 111 25.72 15.28 -0.02
N GLU A 112 27.01 15.02 -0.12
CA GLU A 112 27.74 14.85 -1.37
C GLU A 112 28.55 13.55 -1.28
N TYR A 113 28.50 12.77 -2.35
CA TYR A 113 29.29 11.58 -2.59
C TYR A 113 30.27 11.89 -3.72
N THR A 114 31.23 10.98 -3.94
CA THR A 114 32.25 11.17 -5.00
C THR A 114 31.62 11.38 -6.38
N ASP A 115 30.64 10.55 -6.74
CA ASP A 115 30.02 10.53 -8.08
C ASP A 115 28.57 11.05 -8.10
N ALA A 116 28.01 11.50 -6.98
CA ALA A 116 26.65 12.03 -6.90
C ALA A 116 26.46 13.04 -5.76
N ARG A 117 25.54 13.98 -5.92
CA ARG A 117 25.12 14.92 -4.86
C ARG A 117 23.63 14.85 -4.61
N VAL A 118 23.19 15.11 -3.38
CA VAL A 118 21.77 15.20 -3.08
C VAL A 118 21.18 16.49 -3.67
N ALA A 119 20.27 16.34 -4.62
CA ALA A 119 19.58 17.45 -5.27
C ALA A 119 18.49 18.03 -4.36
N PHE A 120 17.61 17.18 -3.84
CA PHE A 120 16.61 17.54 -2.82
C PHE A 120 16.08 16.31 -2.09
N VAL A 121 15.44 16.55 -0.95
CA VAL A 121 14.83 15.54 -0.09
C VAL A 121 13.35 15.85 0.05
N VAL A 122 12.51 14.83 -0.09
CA VAL A 122 11.10 14.84 0.29
C VAL A 122 10.96 14.03 1.57
N PRO A 123 10.80 14.67 2.74
CA PRO A 123 10.81 13.98 4.02
C PRO A 123 9.77 12.87 4.07
N GLY A 124 10.21 11.67 4.47
CA GLY A 124 9.36 10.49 4.61
C GLY A 124 8.99 9.82 3.28
N GLN A 125 9.52 10.30 2.14
CA GLN A 125 9.12 9.81 0.82
C GLN A 125 10.30 9.47 -0.08
N ALA A 126 11.24 10.40 -0.27
CA ALA A 126 12.23 10.25 -1.32
C ALA A 126 13.50 11.10 -1.09
N VAL A 127 14.62 10.60 -1.58
CA VAL A 127 15.88 11.34 -1.74
C VAL A 127 16.28 11.31 -3.20
N PHE A 128 16.52 12.49 -3.78
CA PHE A 128 16.95 12.64 -5.17
C PHE A 128 18.43 12.96 -5.21
N PHE A 129 19.16 12.21 -6.02
CA PHE A 129 20.59 12.41 -6.25
C PHE A 129 20.79 12.81 -7.71
N GLN A 130 21.70 13.74 -7.94
CA GLN A 130 22.18 14.11 -9.27
C GLN A 130 23.60 13.59 -9.44
N SER A 131 23.86 12.90 -10.54
CA SER A 131 25.20 12.45 -10.92
C SER A 131 26.15 13.65 -11.07
N THR A 132 27.39 13.52 -10.63
CA THR A 132 28.46 14.50 -10.92
C THR A 132 29.15 14.20 -12.25
N LEU A 133 28.89 13.02 -12.83
CA LEU A 133 29.46 12.56 -14.09
C LEU A 133 28.61 13.02 -15.29
N GLU A 134 27.28 13.07 -15.15
CA GLU A 134 26.34 13.47 -16.20
C GLU A 134 25.19 14.32 -15.64
N ASP A 135 25.07 15.57 -16.07
CA ASP A 135 24.13 16.55 -15.49
C ASP A 135 22.64 16.16 -15.61
N SER A 136 22.28 15.37 -16.61
CA SER A 136 20.91 14.89 -16.83
C SER A 136 20.62 13.55 -16.15
N GLU A 137 21.61 12.93 -15.53
CA GLU A 137 21.46 11.65 -14.86
C GLU A 137 21.10 11.84 -13.39
N TYR A 138 19.98 11.22 -13.00
CA TYR A 138 19.46 11.29 -11.64
C TYR A 138 19.18 9.90 -11.09
N PHE A 139 19.28 9.81 -9.77
CA PHE A 139 18.91 8.64 -9.00
C PHE A 139 17.89 9.01 -7.94
N LEU A 140 17.03 8.07 -7.62
CA LEU A 140 15.94 8.24 -6.67
C LEU A 140 15.98 7.08 -5.69
N LEU A 141 16.11 7.41 -4.41
CA LEU A 141 15.84 6.49 -3.31
C LEU A 141 14.43 6.79 -2.78
N ARG A 142 13.46 5.93 -3.08
CA ARG A 142 12.04 6.14 -2.74
C ARG A 142 11.59 5.15 -1.68
N TYR A 143 11.00 5.64 -0.60
CA TYR A 143 10.41 4.78 0.44
C TYR A 143 9.26 3.94 -0.14
N ASP A 144 9.33 2.62 0.08
CA ASP A 144 8.24 1.70 -0.20
C ASP A 144 7.37 1.53 1.06
N ALA A 145 6.16 2.08 1.01
CA ALA A 145 5.19 2.00 2.10
C ALA A 145 4.46 0.65 2.19
N LYS A 146 4.60 -0.22 1.17
CA LYS A 146 3.97 -1.54 1.09
C LYS A 146 4.97 -2.61 0.62
N PRO A 147 6.08 -2.79 1.35
CA PRO A 147 7.04 -3.81 0.98
C PRO A 147 6.41 -5.19 1.07
N SER A 148 6.88 -6.08 0.20
CA SER A 148 6.47 -7.49 0.20
C SER A 148 6.97 -8.29 1.42
N SER A 149 7.76 -7.65 2.29
CA SER A 149 8.48 -8.20 3.44
C SER A 149 8.50 -7.22 4.62
N GLU A 150 8.75 -7.73 5.83
CA GLU A 150 8.88 -6.91 7.04
C GLU A 150 10.11 -5.97 6.97
N GLY A 151 9.99 -4.74 7.47
CA GLY A 151 11.09 -3.75 7.52
C GLY A 151 10.76 -2.40 6.90
N ILE A 152 11.75 -1.52 6.84
CA ILE A 152 11.70 -0.26 6.06
C ILE A 152 12.51 -0.51 4.79
N TRP A 153 11.85 -0.35 3.64
CA TRP A 153 12.40 -0.64 2.32
C TRP A 153 12.40 0.63 1.47
N PHE A 154 13.37 0.70 0.57
CA PHE A 154 13.49 1.76 -0.41
C PHE A 154 13.72 1.17 -1.80
N ASP A 155 13.00 1.68 -2.79
CA ASP A 155 13.32 1.46 -4.20
C ASP A 155 14.48 2.38 -4.58
N PHE A 156 15.53 1.81 -5.15
CA PHE A 156 16.61 2.55 -5.77
C PHE A 156 16.42 2.57 -7.29
N LEU A 157 16.22 3.76 -7.83
CA LEU A 157 15.78 4.00 -9.19
C LEU A 157 16.76 4.94 -9.90
N LYS A 158 16.87 4.80 -11.21
CA LYS A 158 17.66 5.66 -12.09
C LYS A 158 16.79 6.22 -13.20
N PHE A 159 17.01 7.49 -13.55
CA PHE A 159 16.32 8.15 -14.64
C PHE A 159 17.17 9.27 -15.26
N TYR A 160 16.77 9.69 -16.45
CA TYR A 160 17.38 10.81 -17.16
C TYR A 160 16.36 11.93 -17.30
N TYR A 161 16.76 13.14 -16.91
CA TYR A 161 15.93 14.34 -16.95
C TYR A 161 16.68 15.43 -17.69
N ASP A 162 16.37 15.57 -18.98
CA ASP A 162 17.02 16.53 -19.90
C ASP A 162 16.34 17.91 -19.90
N GLU A 163 15.25 18.09 -19.15
CA GLU A 163 14.55 19.37 -19.02
C GLU A 163 15.29 20.28 -18.02
N GLN A 164 15.80 21.42 -18.50
CA GLN A 164 16.55 22.39 -17.68
C GLN A 164 15.67 23.13 -16.65
N PRO A 165 16.23 23.72 -15.57
CA PRO A 165 17.54 23.46 -14.96
C PRO A 165 17.47 22.91 -13.52
N ASP A 166 16.29 22.85 -12.92
CA ASP A 166 16.13 22.46 -11.52
C ASP A 166 15.05 21.39 -11.43
N LEU A 167 15.46 20.12 -11.26
CA LEU A 167 14.54 19.05 -10.93
C LEU A 167 13.82 19.42 -9.62
N THR A 168 12.51 19.64 -9.70
CA THR A 168 11.63 19.85 -8.54
C THR A 168 10.76 18.62 -8.34
N TYR A 169 10.20 18.45 -7.14
CA TYR A 169 9.30 17.34 -6.88
C TYR A 169 8.05 17.40 -7.78
N GLU A 170 7.48 18.59 -7.97
CA GLU A 170 6.29 18.78 -8.82
C GLU A 170 6.58 18.44 -10.28
N ALA A 171 7.74 18.87 -10.80
CA ALA A 171 8.16 18.53 -12.15
C ALA A 171 8.42 17.03 -12.30
N PHE A 172 9.09 16.42 -11.32
CA PHE A 172 9.32 14.98 -11.30
C PHE A 172 8.01 14.19 -11.26
N SER A 173 7.06 14.55 -10.38
CA SER A 173 5.77 13.86 -10.29
C SER A 173 5.03 13.88 -11.61
N ALA A 174 4.95 15.04 -12.28
CA ALA A 174 4.32 15.16 -13.59
C ALA A 174 5.06 14.35 -14.67
N TRP A 175 6.39 14.45 -14.70
CA TRP A 175 7.22 13.72 -15.67
C TRP A 175 7.16 12.21 -15.47
N SER A 176 7.14 11.72 -14.22
CA SER A 176 7.20 10.30 -13.88
C SER A 176 5.96 9.51 -14.32
N GLU A 177 4.83 10.18 -14.58
CA GLU A 177 3.64 9.55 -15.17
C GLU A 177 3.84 9.19 -16.65
N GLU A 178 4.74 9.91 -17.34
CA GLU A 178 5.05 9.75 -18.77
C GLU A 178 6.45 9.15 -19.02
N GLY A 179 7.35 9.20 -18.04
CA GLY A 179 8.77 8.88 -18.14
C GLY A 179 9.14 7.44 -17.78
N TYR A 180 10.33 7.02 -18.20
CA TYR A 180 10.89 5.70 -17.89
C TYR A 180 11.78 5.77 -16.65
N LEU A 181 11.31 5.19 -15.53
CA LEU A 181 12.12 4.90 -14.36
C LEU A 181 12.75 3.51 -14.49
N LYS A 182 14.07 3.41 -14.35
CA LYS A 182 14.76 2.12 -14.30
C LYS A 182 15.02 1.74 -12.86
N GLU A 183 14.43 0.64 -12.41
CA GLU A 183 14.73 0.06 -11.10
C GLU A 183 16.14 -0.55 -11.11
N LEU A 184 16.95 -0.15 -10.13
CA LEU A 184 18.26 -0.71 -9.84
C LEU A 184 18.16 -1.81 -8.77
N GLY A 185 17.24 -1.64 -7.80
CA GLY A 185 16.90 -2.65 -6.82
C GLY A 185 16.01 -2.12 -5.71
N SER A 186 15.66 -3.00 -4.78
CA SER A 186 14.97 -2.68 -3.52
C SER A 186 15.91 -2.98 -2.36
N ILE A 187 16.12 -2.00 -1.48
CA ILE A 187 17.13 -2.04 -0.41
C ILE A 187 16.50 -1.78 0.94
N THR A 188 16.97 -2.46 1.98
CA THR A 188 16.51 -2.22 3.34
C THR A 188 17.19 -0.99 3.93
N LEU A 189 16.57 -0.37 4.94
CA LEU A 189 17.12 0.82 5.61
C LEU A 189 18.57 0.66 6.10
N ASP A 190 18.94 -0.54 6.56
CA ASP A 190 20.28 -0.88 7.01
C ASP A 190 21.30 -1.04 5.87
N GLU A 191 20.86 -1.35 4.66
CA GLU A 191 21.71 -1.53 3.46
C GLU A 191 21.86 -0.23 2.63
N VAL A 192 21.06 0.80 2.90
CA VAL A 192 21.04 2.04 2.10
C VAL A 192 22.43 2.68 2.02
N GLU A 193 23.10 2.87 3.15
CA GLU A 193 24.38 3.60 3.17
C GLU A 193 25.46 2.83 2.41
N ASP A 194 25.55 1.52 2.63
CA ASP A 194 26.51 0.66 1.93
C ASP A 194 26.24 0.66 0.42
N THR A 195 24.97 0.55 0.02
CA THR A 195 24.56 0.60 -1.40
C THR A 195 24.92 1.93 -2.06
N LEU A 196 24.69 3.04 -1.36
CA LEU A 196 25.01 4.37 -1.89
C LEU A 196 26.53 4.59 -1.99
N GLN A 197 27.32 4.05 -1.07
CA GLN A 197 28.78 4.12 -1.16
C GLN A 197 29.34 3.23 -2.27
N ASP A 198 28.75 2.05 -2.49
CA ASP A 198 29.12 1.16 -3.59
C ASP A 198 28.78 1.79 -4.96
N GLU A 199 27.67 2.51 -5.08
CA GLU A 199 27.24 3.15 -6.34
C GLU A 199 27.92 4.52 -6.58
N PHE A 200 28.05 5.36 -5.55
CA PHE A 200 28.50 6.76 -5.69
C PHE A 200 29.89 7.05 -5.09
N GLY A 201 30.53 6.07 -4.45
CA GLY A 201 31.81 6.25 -3.77
C GLY A 201 31.67 6.88 -2.37
N GLU A 202 32.81 7.28 -1.79
CA GLU A 202 32.85 7.79 -0.42
C GLU A 202 32.10 9.13 -0.28
N LEU A 203 31.54 9.35 0.91
CA LEU A 203 30.94 10.63 1.32
C LEU A 203 32.02 11.71 1.46
N THR A 204 31.80 12.90 0.88
CA THR A 204 32.78 14.01 0.82
C THR A 204 32.50 15.15 1.80
#